data_AF-A0A5S5CRG1-F1
#
_entry.id   AF-A0A5S5CRG1-F1
#
_cell.length_a   1.000
_cell.length_b   1.000
_cell.length_c   1.000
_cell.angle_alpha   90.00
_cell.angle_beta   90.00
_cell.angle_gamma   90.00
#
_symmetry.space_group_name_H-M   'P 1'
#
loop_
_entity.id
_entity.type
_entity.pdbx_description
1 polymer ?
#
loop_
_entity_poly.entity_id
_entity_poly.type
_entity_poly.pdbx_seq_one_letter_code
_entity_poly.pdbx_strand_id
1 'polypeptide(L)'
;MADEQSGAYTSHLSISFGDPPPAPSPPSATDADDEGLRRLRQDVVEPVVRSIVRDDELTAIRVYRQGAGIPGDIWVDVVAGGDCFGLLLSSASWEGEPRWGADRLAARLADALEDWVPETSFAWGRLRSADPQAWRDRPGNGTADPSS
;
A
#
# COMPACT_ATOMS: atom_id res chain seq x y z
N MET A 1 -40.05 47.71 -2.40
CA MET A 1 -40.46 46.44 -1.75
C MET A 1 -39.67 45.33 -2.42
N ALA A 2 -38.96 44.57 -1.60
CA ALA A 2 -38.00 43.55 -1.98
C ALA A 2 -38.69 42.29 -2.53
N ASP A 3 -38.03 41.60 -3.46
CA ASP A 3 -38.16 40.16 -3.59
C ASP A 3 -36.80 39.58 -4.01
N GLU A 4 -36.22 38.83 -3.07
CA GLU A 4 -34.93 38.17 -3.16
C GLU A 4 -35.03 36.96 -4.09
N GLN A 5 -34.39 37.01 -5.26
CA GLN A 5 -34.07 35.78 -6.00
C GLN A 5 -32.86 35.11 -5.35
N SER A 6 -33.10 34.49 -4.20
CA SER A 6 -32.17 33.54 -3.60
C SER A 6 -32.31 32.21 -4.34
N GLY A 7 -31.71 32.16 -5.54
CA GLY A 7 -31.56 30.93 -6.29
C GLY A 7 -30.56 30.03 -5.58
N ALA A 8 -31.03 29.19 -4.67
CA ALA A 8 -30.20 28.16 -4.04
C ALA A 8 -29.66 27.22 -5.13
N TYR A 9 -28.36 27.32 -5.38
CA TYR A 9 -27.62 26.42 -6.25
C TYR A 9 -27.51 25.06 -5.54
N THR A 10 -28.50 24.19 -5.72
CA THR A 10 -28.37 22.77 -5.35
C THR A 10 -27.50 22.10 -6.41
N SER A 11 -26.20 22.02 -6.14
CA SER A 11 -25.29 21.15 -6.89
C SER A 11 -25.45 19.73 -6.36
N HIS A 12 -26.04 18.86 -7.18
CA HIS A 12 -26.12 17.43 -6.90
C HIS A 12 -24.91 16.74 -7.54
N LEU A 13 -23.90 16.41 -6.73
CA LEU A 13 -22.74 15.65 -7.17
C LEU A 13 -23.07 14.16 -7.07
N SER A 14 -23.37 13.53 -8.21
CA SER A 14 -23.52 12.08 -8.29
C SER A 14 -22.16 11.47 -8.66
N ILE A 15 -21.51 10.80 -7.69
CA ILE A 15 -20.30 10.01 -7.95
C ILE A 15 -20.76 8.62 -8.37
N SER A 16 -20.72 8.36 -9.67
CA SER A 16 -20.89 7.02 -10.20
C SER A 16 -19.55 6.30 -10.13
N PHE A 17 -19.42 5.35 -9.21
CA PHE A 17 -18.31 4.39 -9.27
C PHE A 17 -18.58 3.49 -10.47
N GLY A 18 -17.71 3.54 -11.48
CA GLY A 18 -17.77 2.62 -12.61
C GLY A 18 -17.76 1.17 -12.14
N ASP A 19 -18.18 0.25 -13.02
CA ASP A 19 -18.06 -1.18 -12.75
C ASP A 19 -16.67 -1.49 -12.18
N PRO A 20 -16.58 -2.34 -11.14
CA PRO A 20 -15.28 -2.73 -10.61
C PRO A 20 -14.46 -3.28 -11.77
N PRO A 21 -13.18 -2.87 -11.91
CA PRO A 21 -12.34 -3.42 -12.96
C PRO A 21 -12.37 -4.95 -12.86
N PRO A 22 -12.32 -5.66 -14.00
CA PRO A 22 -12.31 -7.11 -14.00
C PRO A 22 -11.24 -7.61 -13.03
N ALA A 23 -11.59 -8.63 -12.25
CA ALA A 23 -10.67 -9.19 -11.26
C ALA A 23 -9.30 -9.46 -11.93
N PRO A 24 -8.19 -9.04 -11.30
CA PRO A 24 -6.88 -9.21 -11.90
C PRO A 24 -6.67 -10.69 -12.20
N SER A 25 -6.17 -10.97 -13.40
CA SER A 25 -5.83 -12.35 -13.77
C SER A 25 -4.84 -12.91 -12.74
N PRO A 26 -4.99 -14.18 -12.33
CA PRO A 26 -4.09 -14.76 -11.34
C PRO A 26 -2.64 -14.68 -11.81
N PRO A 27 -1.68 -14.57 -10.89
CA PRO A 27 -0.27 -14.57 -11.25
C PRO A 27 0.10 -15.89 -11.93
N SER A 28 0.95 -15.83 -12.96
CA SER A 28 1.51 -17.02 -13.59
C SER A 28 2.63 -17.64 -12.76
N ALA A 29 3.33 -16.83 -11.97
CA ALA A 29 4.39 -17.26 -11.07
C ALA A 29 4.54 -16.23 -9.94
N THR A 30 4.88 -16.69 -8.74
CA THR A 30 5.14 -15.86 -7.57
C THR A 30 6.52 -16.15 -6.99
N ASP A 31 7.02 -15.30 -6.10
CA ASP A 31 8.26 -15.52 -5.35
C ASP A 31 8.24 -16.77 -4.45
N ALA A 32 7.05 -17.32 -4.17
CA ALA A 32 6.93 -18.62 -3.52
C ALA A 32 7.32 -19.78 -4.45
N ASP A 33 7.05 -19.65 -5.75
CA ASP A 33 7.13 -20.75 -6.72
C ASP A 33 8.30 -20.59 -7.72
N ASP A 34 8.85 -19.38 -7.86
CA ASP A 34 9.92 -19.04 -8.80
C ASP A 34 11.17 -18.55 -8.06
N GLU A 35 12.29 -19.25 -8.26
CA GLU A 35 13.57 -18.95 -7.61
C GLU A 35 14.15 -17.60 -8.03
N GLY A 36 13.94 -17.17 -9.27
CA GLY A 36 14.41 -15.87 -9.75
C GLY A 36 13.65 -14.72 -9.09
N LEU A 37 12.33 -14.85 -8.97
CA LEU A 37 11.50 -13.87 -8.24
C LEU A 37 11.82 -13.87 -6.75
N ARG A 38 12.09 -15.04 -6.16
CA ARG A 38 12.52 -15.16 -4.77
C ARG A 38 13.82 -14.42 -4.49
N ARG A 39 14.82 -14.58 -5.36
CA ARG A 39 16.10 -13.85 -5.23
C ARG A 39 15.91 -12.36 -5.43
N LEU A 40 15.15 -11.94 -6.44
CA LEU A 40 14.84 -10.53 -6.65
C LEU A 40 14.18 -9.91 -5.40
N ARG A 41 13.25 -10.64 -4.78
CA ARG A 41 12.63 -10.23 -3.52
C ARG A 41 13.67 -10.06 -2.41
N GLN A 42 14.49 -11.07 -2.18
CA GLN A 42 15.44 -11.12 -1.05
C GLN A 42 16.61 -10.13 -1.22
N ASP A 43 17.13 -10.01 -2.43
CA ASP A 43 18.36 -9.27 -2.70
C ASP A 43 18.10 -7.77 -2.95
N VAL A 44 16.90 -7.41 -3.41
CA VAL A 44 16.58 -6.03 -3.85
C VAL A 44 15.34 -5.48 -3.14
N VAL A 45 14.20 -6.15 -3.26
CA VAL A 45 12.91 -5.57 -2.83
C VAL A 45 12.83 -5.44 -1.31
N GLU A 46 13.11 -6.52 -0.58
CA GLU A 46 12.96 -6.57 0.87
C GLU A 46 13.93 -5.61 1.60
N PRO A 47 15.22 -5.51 1.21
CA PRO A 47 16.12 -4.49 1.77
C PRO A 47 15.64 -3.06 1.55
N VAL A 48 15.14 -2.73 0.36
CA VAL A 48 14.63 -1.38 0.05
C VAL A 48 13.37 -1.08 0.84
N VAL A 49 12.40 -1.99 0.85
CA VAL A 49 11.13 -1.81 1.58
C VAL A 49 11.39 -1.61 3.07
N ARG A 50 12.24 -2.44 3.69
CA ARG A 50 12.58 -2.31 5.13
C ARG A 50 13.39 -1.07 5.48
N SER A 51 14.01 -0.41 4.49
CA SER A 51 14.72 0.85 4.71
C SER A 51 13.79 2.05 4.83
N ILE A 52 12.55 1.94 4.32
CA ILE A 52 11.56 3.02 4.25
C ILE A 52 10.36 2.74 5.16
N VAL A 53 9.82 1.52 5.10
CA VAL A 53 8.63 1.08 5.84
C VAL A 53 9.06 0.34 7.10
N ARG A 54 8.45 0.66 8.25
CA ARG A 54 8.76 0.00 9.51
C ARG A 54 8.21 -1.42 9.54
N ASP A 55 8.90 -2.31 10.26
CA ASP A 55 8.50 -3.72 10.37
C ASP A 55 7.11 -3.90 11.02
N ASP A 56 6.68 -2.99 11.91
CA ASP A 56 5.34 -3.04 12.54
C ASP A 56 4.22 -2.55 11.61
N GLU A 57 4.56 -1.82 10.55
CA GLU A 57 3.63 -1.33 9.53
C GLU A 57 3.55 -2.31 8.36
N LEU A 58 4.65 -3.02 8.05
CA LEU A 58 4.76 -3.95 6.94
C LEU A 58 3.95 -5.24 7.17
N THR A 59 2.95 -5.46 6.33
CA THR A 59 2.09 -6.66 6.38
C THR A 59 2.53 -7.71 5.37
N ALA A 60 2.85 -7.32 4.14
CA ALA A 60 3.24 -8.26 3.09
C ALA A 60 4.11 -7.59 2.03
N ILE A 61 5.00 -8.40 1.44
CA ILE A 61 5.69 -8.12 0.18
C ILE A 61 5.38 -9.29 -0.75
N ARG A 62 5.05 -9.02 -2.00
CA ARG A 62 4.84 -10.04 -3.04
C ARG A 62 5.54 -9.62 -4.32
N VAL A 63 6.22 -10.57 -4.96
CA VAL A 63 6.87 -10.35 -6.25
C VAL A 63 6.37 -11.43 -7.20
N TYR A 64 5.75 -11.03 -8.31
CA TYR A 64 5.07 -11.98 -9.19
C TYR A 64 5.09 -11.55 -10.66
N ARG A 65 4.83 -12.51 -11.55
CA ARG A 65 4.53 -12.26 -12.96
C ARG A 65 3.05 -12.45 -13.17
N GLN A 66 2.41 -11.53 -13.89
CA GLN A 66 0.99 -11.64 -14.19
C GLN A 66 0.77 -12.65 -15.33
N GLY A 67 -0.26 -13.49 -15.22
CA GLY A 67 -0.58 -14.46 -16.28
C GLY A 67 -1.10 -13.84 -17.58
N ALA A 68 -1.64 -12.62 -17.50
CA ALA A 68 -1.97 -11.77 -18.64
C ALA A 68 -1.12 -10.51 -18.58
N GLY A 69 -0.30 -10.24 -19.59
CA GLY A 69 0.65 -9.13 -19.60
C GLY A 69 1.78 -9.36 -20.60
N ILE A 70 2.75 -8.43 -20.64
CA ILE A 70 3.96 -8.63 -21.44
C ILE A 70 4.81 -9.70 -20.73
N PRO A 71 5.26 -10.75 -21.43
CA PRO A 71 6.20 -11.71 -20.86
C PRO A 71 7.43 -10.99 -20.30
N GLY A 72 7.82 -11.36 -19.07
CA GLY A 72 8.93 -10.71 -18.37
C GLY A 72 8.53 -9.45 -17.60
N ASP A 73 7.26 -9.02 -17.59
CA ASP A 73 6.86 -7.99 -16.64
C ASP A 73 6.81 -8.57 -15.22
N ILE A 74 7.44 -7.86 -14.27
CA ILE A 74 7.46 -8.22 -12.86
C ILE A 74 6.67 -7.17 -12.08
N TRP A 75 5.75 -7.63 -11.25
CA TRP A 75 5.01 -6.81 -10.31
C TRP A 75 5.58 -6.96 -8.91
N VAL A 76 5.69 -5.84 -8.21
CA VAL A 76 6.06 -5.77 -6.79
C VAL A 76 4.91 -5.12 -6.04
N ASP A 77 4.28 -5.88 -5.15
CA ASP A 77 3.24 -5.37 -4.26
C ASP A 77 3.78 -5.30 -2.82
N VAL A 78 3.53 -4.15 -2.17
CA VAL A 78 3.86 -3.91 -0.77
C VAL A 78 2.58 -3.52 -0.05
N VAL A 79 2.24 -4.24 1.00
CA VAL A 79 1.10 -3.93 1.87
C VAL A 79 1.63 -3.41 3.19
N ALA A 80 1.37 -2.14 3.49
CA ALA A 80 1.80 -1.49 4.72
C ALA A 80 0.66 -0.71 5.35
N GLY A 81 0.43 -0.91 6.65
CA GLY A 81 -0.74 -0.42 7.35
C GLY A 81 -2.07 -0.95 6.78
N GLY A 82 -2.14 -1.79 5.76
CA GLY A 82 -3.40 -2.09 5.05
C GLY A 82 -3.72 -1.14 3.90
N ASP A 83 -2.80 -0.25 3.56
CA ASP A 83 -2.72 0.38 2.25
C ASP A 83 -1.84 -0.52 1.34
N CYS A 84 -2.11 -0.52 0.03
CA CYS A 84 -1.40 -1.34 -0.94
C CYS A 84 -0.68 -0.46 -1.96
N PHE A 85 0.61 -0.71 -2.12
CA PHE A 85 1.45 -0.15 -3.17
C PHE A 85 1.74 -1.23 -4.21
N GLY A 86 1.64 -0.87 -5.49
CA GLY A 86 1.98 -1.76 -6.61
C GLY A 86 2.91 -1.06 -7.58
N LEU A 87 4.03 -1.69 -7.91
CA LEU A 87 4.99 -1.21 -8.90
C LEU A 87 5.20 -2.25 -10.00
N LEU A 88 5.00 -1.81 -11.25
CA LEU A 88 5.36 -2.58 -12.44
C LEU A 88 6.81 -2.30 -12.84
N LEU A 89 7.62 -3.36 -12.88
CA LEU A 89 8.94 -3.42 -13.47
C LEU A 89 8.81 -4.04 -14.86
N SER A 90 8.71 -3.19 -15.89
CA SER A 90 8.53 -3.66 -17.27
C SER A 90 9.75 -4.42 -17.78
N SER A 91 9.56 -5.50 -18.52
CA SER A 91 10.61 -6.30 -19.17
C SER A 91 11.62 -5.46 -19.96
N ALA A 92 11.18 -4.40 -20.63
CA ALA A 92 12.08 -3.48 -21.34
C ALA A 92 13.14 -2.83 -20.44
N SER A 93 12.87 -2.74 -19.13
CA SER A 93 13.77 -2.15 -18.14
C SER A 93 14.83 -3.15 -17.65
N TRP A 94 14.57 -4.46 -17.68
CA TRP A 94 15.47 -5.46 -17.08
C TRP A 94 15.84 -6.64 -17.99
N GLU A 95 15.35 -6.67 -19.23
CA GLU A 95 15.73 -7.63 -20.27
C GLU A 95 16.34 -6.95 -21.52
N GLY A 96 16.25 -5.62 -21.65
CA GLY A 96 16.83 -4.84 -22.77
C GLY A 96 18.31 -4.46 -22.59
N GLU A 97 18.91 -3.83 -23.60
CA GLU A 97 20.25 -3.22 -23.51
C GLU A 97 20.14 -1.67 -23.52
N PRO A 98 20.62 -0.96 -22.48
CA PRO A 98 21.28 -1.48 -21.29
C PRO A 98 20.31 -2.08 -20.28
N ARG A 99 20.62 -3.30 -19.82
CA ARG A 99 19.85 -4.00 -18.79
C ARG A 99 20.00 -3.23 -17.48
N TRP A 100 18.90 -2.95 -16.78
CA TRP A 100 19.02 -2.38 -15.45
C TRP A 100 19.62 -3.41 -14.50
N GLY A 101 20.72 -3.03 -13.85
CA GLY A 101 21.27 -3.77 -12.72
C GLY A 101 20.39 -3.63 -11.47
N ALA A 102 20.66 -4.48 -10.48
CA ALA A 102 19.97 -4.50 -9.19
C ALA A 102 19.91 -3.11 -8.53
N ASP A 103 21.00 -2.34 -8.60
CA ASP A 103 21.09 -1.00 -7.99
C ASP A 103 20.08 -0.02 -8.59
N ARG A 104 19.85 -0.08 -9.91
CA ARG A 104 18.90 0.82 -10.58
C ARG A 104 17.45 0.44 -10.29
N LEU A 105 17.18 -0.86 -10.14
CA LEU A 105 15.89 -1.35 -9.68
C LEU A 105 15.61 -0.94 -8.24
N ALA A 106 16.62 -1.07 -7.36
CA ALA A 106 16.55 -0.64 -5.98
C ALA A 106 16.23 0.86 -5.89
N ALA A 107 16.96 1.70 -6.64
CA ALA A 107 16.76 3.14 -6.66
C ALA A 107 15.35 3.53 -7.13
N ARG A 108 14.83 2.89 -8.19
CA ARG A 108 13.47 3.17 -8.67
C ARG A 108 12.41 2.76 -7.65
N LEU A 109 12.59 1.60 -6.99
CA LEU A 109 11.66 1.15 -5.97
C LEU A 109 11.68 2.09 -4.76
N ALA A 110 12.87 2.55 -4.35
CA ALA A 110 13.01 3.51 -3.27
C ALA A 110 12.30 4.83 -3.59
N ASP A 111 12.58 5.41 -4.76
CA ASP A 111 11.95 6.65 -5.25
C ASP A 111 10.41 6.56 -5.22
N ALA A 112 9.86 5.46 -5.76
CA ALA A 112 8.41 5.25 -5.80
C ALA A 112 7.79 5.02 -4.40
N LEU A 113 8.51 4.37 -3.48
CA LEU A 113 8.05 4.19 -2.10
C LEU A 113 8.15 5.47 -1.29
N GLU A 114 9.20 6.28 -1.49
CA GLU A 114 9.36 7.59 -0.86
C GLU A 114 8.25 8.57 -1.27
N ASP A 115 7.78 8.49 -2.51
CA ASP A 115 6.61 9.24 -2.98
C ASP A 115 5.30 8.70 -2.40
N TRP A 116 5.15 7.37 -2.33
CA TRP A 116 3.91 6.74 -1.88
C TRP A 116 3.67 6.82 -0.37
N VAL A 117 4.70 6.59 0.47
CA VAL A 117 4.55 6.53 1.93
C VAL A 117 3.88 7.77 2.51
N PRO A 118 4.26 9.01 2.14
CA PRO A 118 3.59 10.22 2.59
C PRO A 118 2.11 10.30 2.22
N GLU A 119 1.63 9.56 1.23
CA GLU A 119 0.20 9.54 0.84
C GLU A 119 -0.63 8.55 1.67
N THR A 120 0.02 7.70 2.45
CA THR A 120 -0.65 6.63 3.20
C THR A 120 -1.36 7.15 4.44
N SER A 121 -2.44 6.47 4.81
CA SER A 121 -3.24 6.83 5.99
C SER A 121 -2.45 6.73 7.31
N PHE A 122 -1.43 5.88 7.37
CA PHE A 122 -0.58 5.72 8.56
C PHE A 122 0.48 6.81 8.69
N ALA A 123 1.01 7.35 7.59
CA ALA A 123 1.96 8.47 7.62
C ALA A 123 1.34 9.74 8.24
N TRP A 124 0.04 9.94 8.09
CA TRP A 124 -0.72 11.02 8.72
C TRP A 124 -1.24 10.70 10.12
N GLY A 125 -0.74 9.63 10.75
CA GLY A 125 -1.08 9.27 12.12
C GLY A 125 -2.49 8.71 12.26
N ARG A 126 -2.85 7.77 11.37
CA ARG A 126 -4.12 7.01 11.38
C ARG A 126 -4.74 6.98 12.77
N LEU A 127 -5.98 7.46 12.87
CA LEU A 127 -6.75 7.56 14.11
C LEU A 127 -6.64 6.24 14.89
N ARG A 128 -5.78 6.25 15.91
CA ARG A 128 -5.64 5.13 16.82
C ARG A 128 -6.89 5.15 17.68
N SER A 129 -7.86 4.30 17.35
CA SER A 129 -9.00 4.09 18.24
C SER A 129 -8.44 3.65 19.59
N ALA A 130 -8.57 4.51 20.61
CA ALA A 130 -8.20 4.14 21.96
C ALA A 130 -9.05 2.93 22.35
N ASP A 131 -8.41 1.83 22.74
CA ASP A 131 -9.12 0.72 23.36
C ASP A 131 -9.68 1.22 24.71
N PRO A 132 -11.02 1.35 24.87
CA PRO A 132 -11.61 1.80 26.12
C PRO A 132 -11.31 0.83 27.28
N GLN A 133 -11.03 -0.43 26.97
CA GLN A 133 -10.72 -1.48 27.95
C GLN A 133 -9.32 -1.28 28.53
N ALA A 134 -8.31 -0.94 27.70
CA ALA A 134 -6.95 -0.64 28.14
C ALA A 134 -6.86 0.55 29.12
N TRP A 135 -7.81 1.50 29.06
CA TRP A 135 -7.96 2.57 30.06
C TRP A 135 -8.54 2.06 31.39
N ARG A 136 -9.48 1.11 31.36
CA ARG A 136 -10.08 0.49 32.56
C ARG A 136 -9.08 -0.39 33.30
N ASP A 137 -8.26 -1.12 32.56
CA ASP A 137 -7.28 -2.07 33.11
C ASP A 137 -6.00 -1.39 33.64
N ARG A 138 -5.92 -0.05 33.54
CA ARG A 138 -4.79 0.72 34.06
C ARG A 138 -4.81 0.68 35.59
N PRO A 139 -3.75 0.16 36.26
CA PRO A 139 -3.69 0.13 37.71
C PRO A 139 -3.74 1.56 38.27
N GLY A 140 -4.76 1.82 39.09
CA GLY A 140 -5.04 3.14 39.68
C GLY A 140 -6.28 3.86 39.14
N ASN A 141 -7.00 3.28 38.18
CA ASN A 141 -8.19 3.90 37.56
C ASN A 141 -9.53 3.22 37.96
N GLY A 142 -9.46 2.24 38.87
CA GLY A 142 -10.63 1.65 39.52
C GLY A 142 -11.28 2.68 40.44
N THR A 143 -12.41 3.20 40.00
CA THR A 143 -13.33 3.98 40.83
C THR A 143 -13.66 3.15 42.07
N ALA A 144 -13.42 3.74 43.24
CA ALA A 144 -13.83 3.17 44.52
C ALA A 144 -15.31 2.81 44.45
N ASP A 145 -15.62 1.55 44.75
CA ASP A 145 -16.96 1.02 44.90
C ASP A 145 -17.60 1.66 46.15
N PRO A 146 -18.66 2.48 46.03
CA PRO A 146 -19.35 3.01 47.19
C PRO A 146 -20.38 1.99 47.68
N SER A 147 -19.94 0.85 48.24
CA SER A 147 -20.80 -0.07 48.99
C SER A 147 -19.99 -1.08 49.82
N SER A 148 -19.68 -0.72 51.08
CA SER A 148 -19.88 -1.54 52.29
C SER A 148 -19.32 -0.84 53.52
#